data_AF-A0A933GRD7-F1
#
_entry.id   AF-A0A933GRD7-F1
#
_cell.length_a   1.000
_cell.length_b   1.000
_cell.length_c   1.000
_cell.angle_alpha   90.00
_cell.angle_beta   90.00
_cell.angle_gamma   90.00
#
_symmetry.space_group_name_H-M   'P 1'
#
loop_
_entity.id
_entity.type
_entity.pdbx_description
1 polymer ?
#
loop_
_entity_poly.entity_id
_entity_poly.type
_entity_poly.pdbx_seq_one_letter_code
_entity_poly.pdbx_strand_id
1 'polypeptide(L)'
;MKRTIVASVLAALLLGAICLPVEAQSNPAVKGAKDELQKGLRGQDAPLVEKAVKTLVNVNSAEAFDAVKDALGPAGQLGQEYYWIVVKGLAAFTNEEAVGELQKFIIGNARQAIARDVMFWVQSNYAPTLVPMLMEMIGRDSLPDDLRLMAIDHLGTVGNRESIQPLLDEWKGYDGRRGKEEYVRRIARALGGITGQNYGENRANWEGWWNANKEQPAGGDPAAGGENGGGGENGGGGENGGGNAGGGSFVERLDRGRRQEMETIVTGGGNKKVLVIKGQVDPKGSEPNYDHIERVLAQWQIPNDVMTKQEAENDKVDFSKYAAILINCNHFREHCVNPTHTAGGASGPRTFQCIGTDHIPYSDEFSPKSIDKIKRYVAGGGYLFTEDWVLEELVEKAWPDFVKHGAYIDTDKVVQVQPEPGATSHNYIQRLFAPQPKMPEPGEGGEGSFVPAYQEVKHEWKIDKDSPKIVIVDPRKCFVLMSSNELVEDPKKPEDRAIAVTFRPAGGGGAATGGGGGAGSGGGGGIVLHTLSHFEKQAAQPGEGESALQNMLLNFVLDAFAHYRPSRR
;
A
#
# COMPACT_ATOMS: atom_id res chain seq x y z
N MET A 1 -31.76 20.31 89.90
CA MET A 1 -31.79 21.23 88.73
C MET A 1 -31.12 20.53 87.55
N LYS A 2 -31.81 20.47 86.41
CA LYS A 2 -31.33 20.24 85.01
C LYS A 2 -30.67 18.87 84.71
N ARG A 3 -31.34 17.91 84.06
CA ARG A 3 -31.76 17.77 82.63
C ARG A 3 -30.73 16.97 81.78
N THR A 4 -31.11 15.72 81.49
CA THR A 4 -31.21 14.99 80.19
C THR A 4 -30.44 15.48 78.95
N ILE A 5 -29.88 14.53 78.15
CA ILE A 5 -29.91 14.32 76.66
C ILE A 5 -28.89 13.17 76.37
N VAL A 6 -29.25 11.91 76.06
CA VAL A 6 -29.70 11.30 74.79
C VAL A 6 -28.72 11.44 73.61
N ALA A 7 -28.13 10.33 73.15
CA ALA A 7 -27.97 9.99 71.73
C ALA A 7 -27.47 8.54 71.53
N SER A 8 -28.36 7.70 70.99
CA SER A 8 -28.11 6.39 70.39
C SER A 8 -27.43 6.52 69.01
N VAL A 9 -26.76 5.46 68.50
CA VAL A 9 -26.77 5.05 67.07
C VAL A 9 -25.91 3.78 66.81
N LEU A 10 -26.57 2.77 66.21
CA LEU A 10 -26.16 1.67 65.31
C LEU A 10 -24.99 0.72 65.69
N ALA A 11 -25.17 -0.60 65.85
CA ALA A 11 -25.71 -1.66 64.97
C ALA A 11 -24.71 -2.22 63.92
N ALA A 12 -24.40 -3.51 64.11
CA ALA A 12 -24.21 -4.57 63.12
C ALA A 12 -23.21 -4.40 61.95
N LEU A 13 -22.17 -5.27 61.94
CA LEU A 13 -21.82 -6.23 60.87
C LEU A 13 -20.34 -6.63 60.97
N LEU A 14 -20.07 -7.72 61.68
CA LEU A 14 -18.83 -8.49 61.59
C LEU A 14 -19.12 -9.72 60.71
N LEU A 15 -19.27 -9.46 59.42
CA LEU A 15 -19.17 -10.46 58.34
C LEU A 15 -18.04 -9.96 57.45
N GLY A 16 -16.82 -10.13 57.94
CA GLY A 16 -15.61 -9.98 57.14
C GLY A 16 -15.56 -11.15 56.15
N ALA A 17 -16.25 -11.01 55.03
CA ALA A 17 -15.95 -11.79 53.84
C ALA A 17 -14.51 -11.44 53.45
N ILE A 18 -13.61 -12.38 53.73
CA ILE A 18 -12.28 -12.40 53.13
C ILE A 18 -12.52 -12.60 51.64
N CYS A 19 -12.59 -11.50 50.88
CA CYS A 19 -12.41 -11.53 49.43
C CYS A 19 -10.96 -11.93 49.19
N LEU A 20 -10.69 -13.23 49.20
CA LEU A 20 -9.51 -13.76 48.52
C LEU A 20 -9.63 -13.28 47.06
N PRO A 21 -8.55 -12.73 46.46
CA PRO A 21 -8.57 -12.48 45.03
C PRO A 21 -8.87 -13.81 44.36
N VAL A 22 -9.99 -13.88 43.65
CA VAL A 22 -10.23 -14.97 42.71
C VAL A 22 -9.13 -14.80 41.66
N GLU A 23 -8.07 -15.61 41.75
CA GLU A 23 -7.15 -15.80 40.63
C GLU A 23 -8.04 -16.22 39.47
N ALA A 24 -8.22 -15.31 38.51
CA ALA A 24 -8.94 -15.60 37.28
C ALA A 24 -8.27 -16.82 36.67
N GLN A 25 -8.97 -17.97 36.68
CA GLN A 25 -8.45 -19.18 36.09
C GLN A 25 -8.28 -18.91 34.59
N SER A 26 -7.02 -18.90 34.13
CA SER A 26 -6.65 -18.77 32.72
C SER A 26 -7.51 -19.70 31.88
N ASN A 27 -8.09 -19.20 30.79
CA ASN A 27 -8.92 -20.02 29.93
C ASN A 27 -8.08 -21.21 29.39
N PRO A 28 -8.47 -22.48 29.63
CA PRO A 28 -7.68 -23.64 29.22
C PRO A 28 -7.33 -23.66 27.73
N ALA A 29 -8.20 -23.10 26.88
CA ALA A 29 -7.96 -22.96 25.46
C ALA A 29 -6.84 -21.95 25.15
N VAL A 30 -6.79 -20.83 25.88
CA VAL A 30 -5.71 -19.83 25.76
C VAL A 30 -4.38 -20.43 26.20
N LYS A 31 -4.37 -21.12 27.34
CA LYS A 31 -3.17 -21.79 27.84
C LYS A 31 -2.61 -22.81 26.84
N GLY A 32 -3.46 -23.71 26.34
CA GLY A 32 -3.04 -24.72 25.37
C GLY A 32 -2.49 -24.11 24.07
N ALA A 33 -3.15 -23.07 23.54
CA ALA A 33 -2.68 -22.39 22.34
C ALA A 33 -1.39 -21.58 22.58
N LYS A 34 -1.23 -20.96 23.76
CA LYS A 34 0.02 -20.28 24.15
C LYS A 34 1.20 -21.27 24.22
N ASP A 35 0.97 -22.47 24.75
CA ASP A 35 1.97 -23.52 24.80
C ASP A 35 2.35 -24.01 23.38
N GLU A 36 1.37 -24.20 22.48
CA GLU A 36 1.63 -24.52 21.06
C GLU A 36 2.42 -23.40 20.36
N LEU A 37 2.08 -22.13 20.60
CA LEU A 37 2.76 -20.98 20.03
C LEU A 37 4.24 -20.95 20.46
N GLN A 38 4.51 -21.10 21.75
CA GLN A 38 5.88 -21.16 22.28
C GLN A 38 6.65 -22.38 21.78
N LYS A 39 5.97 -23.51 21.56
CA LYS A 39 6.58 -24.70 20.96
C LYS A 39 6.96 -24.45 19.50
N GLY A 40 6.06 -23.85 18.71
CA GLY A 40 6.31 -23.50 17.32
C GLY A 40 7.49 -22.54 17.16
N LEU A 41 7.55 -21.49 17.97
CA LEU A 41 8.68 -20.54 17.95
C LEU A 41 10.01 -21.21 18.31
N ARG A 42 10.06 -22.03 19.37
CA ARG A 42 11.27 -22.77 19.75
C ARG A 42 11.70 -23.79 18.69
N GLY A 43 10.73 -24.40 18.02
CA GLY A 43 10.94 -25.38 16.97
C GLY A 43 11.22 -24.78 15.59
N GLN A 44 11.10 -23.46 15.42
CA GLN A 44 11.10 -22.81 14.11
C GLN A 44 10.11 -23.50 13.15
N ASP A 45 8.89 -23.69 13.63
CA ASP A 45 7.78 -24.32 12.91
C ASP A 45 6.71 -23.26 12.62
N ALA A 46 6.86 -22.55 11.51
CA ALA A 46 5.93 -21.49 11.08
C ALA A 46 4.48 -21.98 10.96
N PRO A 47 4.17 -23.15 10.37
CA PRO A 47 2.81 -23.70 10.37
C PRO A 47 2.22 -23.89 11.77
N LEU A 48 3.00 -24.36 12.74
CA LEU A 48 2.54 -24.50 14.13
C LEU A 48 2.30 -23.15 14.80
N VAL A 49 3.18 -22.16 14.56
CA VAL A 49 3.00 -20.79 15.04
C VAL A 49 1.70 -20.20 14.48
N GLU A 50 1.48 -20.32 13.17
CA GLU A 50 0.28 -19.82 12.51
C GLU A 50 -1.00 -20.47 13.04
N LYS A 51 -1.00 -21.79 13.20
CA LYS A 51 -2.12 -22.54 13.79
C LYS A 51 -2.44 -22.03 15.20
N ALA A 52 -1.42 -21.89 16.04
CA ALA A 52 -1.59 -21.45 17.42
C ALA A 52 -2.11 -20.00 17.52
N VAL A 53 -1.59 -19.10 16.68
CA VAL A 53 -2.09 -17.71 16.57
C VAL A 53 -3.56 -17.70 16.14
N LYS A 54 -3.94 -18.48 15.11
CA LYS A 54 -5.35 -18.60 14.69
C LYS A 54 -6.24 -19.09 15.82
N THR A 55 -5.79 -20.07 16.61
CA THR A 55 -6.54 -20.54 17.80
C THR A 55 -6.72 -19.42 18.83
N LEU A 56 -5.69 -18.64 19.14
CA LEU A 56 -5.77 -17.51 20.08
C LEU A 56 -6.73 -16.42 19.57
N VAL A 57 -6.63 -16.05 18.29
CA VAL A 57 -7.54 -15.09 17.66
C VAL A 57 -9.00 -15.57 17.73
N ASN A 58 -9.25 -16.86 17.51
CA ASN A 58 -10.60 -17.43 17.64
C ASN A 58 -11.15 -17.42 19.06
N VAL A 59 -10.29 -17.48 20.09
CA VAL A 59 -10.72 -17.28 21.48
C VAL A 59 -11.12 -15.82 21.71
N ASN A 60 -10.49 -14.88 21.00
CA ASN A 60 -10.89 -13.48 20.91
C ASN A 60 -11.09 -12.79 22.28
N SER A 61 -10.10 -12.89 23.16
CA SER A 61 -10.11 -12.31 24.51
C SER A 61 -8.84 -11.50 24.78
N ALA A 62 -8.85 -10.65 25.81
CA ALA A 62 -7.66 -9.90 26.23
C ALA A 62 -6.48 -10.83 26.61
N GLU A 63 -6.75 -11.95 27.29
CA GLU A 63 -5.72 -12.94 27.64
C GLU A 63 -5.09 -13.58 26.39
N ALA A 64 -5.90 -13.87 25.37
CA ALA A 64 -5.42 -14.41 24.11
C ALA A 64 -4.61 -13.36 23.32
N PHE A 65 -5.05 -12.10 23.33
CA PHE A 65 -4.29 -10.98 22.74
C PHE A 65 -2.90 -10.87 23.38
N ASP A 66 -2.83 -10.91 24.72
CA ASP A 66 -1.56 -10.87 25.45
C ASP A 66 -0.63 -12.02 25.08
N ALA A 67 -1.17 -13.24 24.91
CA ALA A 67 -0.38 -14.39 24.47
C ALA A 67 0.24 -14.20 23.07
N VAL A 68 -0.50 -13.60 22.13
CA VAL A 68 0.03 -13.28 20.78
C VAL A 68 1.03 -12.13 20.87
N LYS A 69 0.77 -11.11 21.69
CA LYS A 69 1.68 -9.95 21.90
C LYS A 69 3.03 -10.41 22.46
N ASP A 70 3.02 -11.30 23.45
CA ASP A 70 4.23 -11.86 24.06
C ASP A 70 5.12 -12.60 23.05
N ALA A 71 4.55 -13.12 21.96
CA ALA A 71 5.27 -13.85 20.92
C ALA A 71 6.02 -12.95 19.93
N LEU A 72 5.74 -11.64 19.91
CA LEU A 72 6.28 -10.73 18.90
C LEU A 72 7.81 -10.61 18.94
N GLY A 73 8.39 -10.49 20.14
CA GLY A 73 9.84 -10.40 20.33
C GLY A 73 10.58 -11.63 19.78
N PRO A 74 10.25 -12.85 20.26
CA PRO A 74 10.80 -14.09 19.72
C PRO A 74 10.57 -14.27 18.22
N ALA A 75 9.36 -13.97 17.72
CA ALA A 75 9.04 -14.09 16.30
C ALA A 75 9.92 -13.17 15.43
N GLY A 76 10.12 -11.92 15.85
CA GLY A 76 11.00 -10.98 15.15
C GLY A 76 12.45 -11.42 15.08
N GLN A 77 12.94 -12.21 16.05
CA GLN A 77 14.29 -12.77 16.03
C GLN A 77 14.44 -13.94 15.06
N LEU A 78 13.35 -14.66 14.75
CA LEU A 78 13.37 -15.80 13.83
C LEU A 78 13.29 -15.38 12.36
N GLY A 79 12.77 -14.19 12.07
CA GLY A 79 12.71 -13.62 10.72
C GLY A 79 11.35 -13.05 10.36
N GLN A 80 11.24 -12.51 9.14
CA GLN A 80 10.04 -11.80 8.68
C GLN A 80 8.80 -12.71 8.63
N GLU A 81 8.95 -13.99 8.26
CA GLU A 81 7.83 -14.93 8.18
C GLU A 81 7.08 -15.04 9.53
N TYR A 82 7.81 -15.35 10.60
CA TYR A 82 7.26 -15.43 11.96
C TYR A 82 6.73 -14.09 12.45
N TYR A 83 7.47 -13.01 12.18
CA TYR A 83 7.05 -11.65 12.52
C TYR A 83 5.67 -11.35 11.95
N TRP A 84 5.47 -11.58 10.65
CA TRP A 84 4.21 -11.26 9.98
C TRP A 84 3.06 -12.18 10.42
N ILE A 85 3.31 -13.45 10.75
CA ILE A 85 2.28 -14.32 11.34
C ILE A 85 1.75 -13.71 12.64
N VAL A 86 2.64 -13.27 13.54
CA VAL A 86 2.25 -12.69 14.83
C VAL A 86 1.58 -11.32 14.67
N VAL A 87 2.13 -10.44 13.82
CA VAL A 87 1.55 -9.11 13.55
C VAL A 87 0.14 -9.22 12.98
N LYS A 88 -0.08 -10.09 11.99
CA LYS A 88 -1.42 -10.35 11.44
C LYS A 88 -2.38 -10.86 12.53
N GLY A 89 -1.89 -11.74 13.40
CA GLY A 89 -2.64 -12.23 14.56
C GLY A 89 -3.10 -11.12 15.50
N LEU A 90 -2.21 -10.17 15.84
CA LEU A 90 -2.55 -9.04 16.71
C LEU A 90 -3.67 -8.16 16.13
N ALA A 91 -3.67 -7.97 14.81
CA ALA A 91 -4.63 -7.12 14.12
C ALA A 91 -6.03 -7.76 13.96
N ALA A 92 -6.16 -9.07 14.17
CA ALA A 92 -7.37 -9.83 13.85
C ALA A 92 -8.40 -9.93 15.00
N PHE A 93 -8.09 -9.43 16.20
CA PHE A 93 -9.01 -9.44 17.34
C PHE A 93 -10.18 -8.48 17.12
N THR A 94 -11.37 -8.86 17.59
CA THR A 94 -12.62 -8.10 17.39
C THR A 94 -13.44 -7.91 18.66
N ASN A 95 -13.14 -8.62 19.74
CA ASN A 95 -13.79 -8.41 21.03
C ASN A 95 -13.39 -7.07 21.64
N GLU A 96 -14.31 -6.38 22.33
CA GLU A 96 -14.07 -5.05 22.91
C GLU A 96 -12.86 -4.99 23.86
N GLU A 97 -12.69 -5.97 24.74
CA GLU A 97 -11.55 -5.99 25.67
C GLU A 97 -10.22 -6.18 24.93
N ALA A 98 -10.19 -7.10 23.95
CA ALA A 98 -9.00 -7.36 23.13
C ALA A 98 -8.67 -6.15 22.22
N VAL A 99 -9.69 -5.48 21.67
CA VAL A 99 -9.51 -4.23 20.90
C VAL A 99 -8.99 -3.12 21.80
N GLY A 100 -9.43 -3.03 23.06
CA GLY A 100 -8.87 -2.12 24.05
C GLY A 100 -7.38 -2.36 24.31
N GLU A 101 -6.95 -3.63 24.39
CA GLU A 101 -5.53 -3.97 24.50
C GLU A 101 -4.74 -3.68 23.22
N LEU A 102 -5.33 -3.92 22.04
CA LEU A 102 -4.76 -3.54 20.74
C LEU A 102 -4.53 -2.03 20.64
N GLN A 103 -5.50 -1.22 21.05
CA GLN A 103 -5.40 0.23 21.09
C GLN A 103 -4.25 0.68 22.01
N LYS A 104 -4.20 0.16 23.25
CA LYS A 104 -3.12 0.46 24.19
C LYS A 104 -1.76 0.09 23.62
N PHE A 105 -1.68 -1.06 22.93
CA PHE A 105 -0.46 -1.51 22.29
C PHE A 105 -0.01 -0.55 21.19
N ILE A 106 -0.88 -0.16 20.25
CA ILE A 106 -0.55 0.76 19.16
C ILE A 106 -0.10 2.12 19.71
N ILE A 107 -0.86 2.67 20.65
CA ILE A 107 -0.56 3.98 21.26
C ILE A 107 0.74 3.93 22.06
N GLY A 108 0.95 2.89 22.87
CA GLY A 108 2.16 2.70 23.66
C GLY A 108 3.42 2.54 22.81
N ASN A 109 3.26 2.00 21.59
CA ASN A 109 4.35 1.79 20.63
C ASN A 109 4.34 2.79 19.47
N ALA A 110 3.62 3.92 19.57
CA ALA A 110 3.37 4.82 18.43
C ALA A 110 4.64 5.30 17.70
N ARG A 111 5.76 5.42 18.42
CA ARG A 111 7.07 5.84 17.87
C ARG A 111 7.89 4.70 17.24
N GLN A 112 7.43 3.46 17.36
CA GLN A 112 8.08 2.28 16.82
C GLN A 112 7.41 1.84 15.52
N ALA A 113 8.18 1.17 14.65
CA ALA A 113 7.69 0.62 13.39
C ALA A 113 6.51 -0.34 13.58
N ILE A 114 6.55 -1.16 14.65
CA ILE A 114 5.53 -2.15 14.94
C ILE A 114 4.10 -1.59 15.04
N ALA A 115 3.93 -0.36 15.53
CA ALA A 115 2.60 0.25 15.62
C ALA A 115 1.98 0.46 14.24
N ARG A 116 2.80 0.83 13.24
CA ARG A 116 2.39 0.99 11.84
C ARG A 116 2.10 -0.37 11.23
N ASP A 117 2.96 -1.35 11.47
CA ASP A 117 2.80 -2.70 10.93
C ASP A 117 1.52 -3.37 11.44
N VAL A 118 1.20 -3.24 12.73
CA VAL A 118 -0.07 -3.72 13.27
C VAL A 118 -1.24 -2.93 12.69
N MET A 119 -1.19 -1.59 12.68
CA MET A 119 -2.26 -0.75 12.13
C MET A 119 -2.53 -1.03 10.65
N PHE A 120 -1.49 -1.40 9.90
CA PHE A 120 -1.60 -1.81 8.50
C PHE A 120 -2.41 -3.08 8.36
N TRP A 121 -2.21 -4.08 9.22
CA TRP A 121 -3.03 -5.29 9.16
C TRP A 121 -4.44 -5.08 9.73
N VAL A 122 -4.61 -4.14 10.67
CA VAL A 122 -5.95 -3.74 11.16
C VAL A 122 -6.84 -3.26 10.01
N GLN A 123 -6.30 -2.68 8.94
CA GLN A 123 -7.09 -2.26 7.77
C GLN A 123 -7.87 -3.38 7.06
N SER A 124 -7.55 -4.65 7.37
CA SER A 124 -8.20 -5.86 6.86
C SER A 124 -9.28 -6.39 7.81
N ASN A 125 -9.43 -5.77 8.98
CA ASN A 125 -10.41 -6.10 10.00
C ASN A 125 -11.53 -5.04 9.96
N TYR A 126 -12.75 -5.46 9.62
CA TYR A 126 -13.88 -4.54 9.45
C TYR A 126 -14.85 -4.57 10.63
N ALA A 127 -14.42 -5.11 11.77
CA ALA A 127 -15.27 -5.22 12.95
C ALA A 127 -15.72 -3.83 13.44
N PRO A 128 -17.02 -3.60 13.66
CA PRO A 128 -17.53 -2.32 14.19
C PRO A 128 -16.91 -1.92 15.52
N THR A 129 -16.45 -2.88 16.32
CA THR A 129 -15.76 -2.67 17.60
C THR A 129 -14.44 -1.91 17.47
N LEU A 130 -13.86 -1.83 16.26
CA LEU A 130 -12.67 -1.01 16.00
C LEU A 130 -12.99 0.49 15.88
N VAL A 131 -14.23 0.87 15.53
CA VAL A 131 -14.61 2.25 15.24
C VAL A 131 -14.28 3.21 16.40
N PRO A 132 -14.61 2.92 17.67
CA PRO A 132 -14.26 3.78 18.79
C PRO A 132 -12.74 4.01 18.93
N MET A 133 -11.94 2.94 18.77
CA MET A 133 -10.47 3.03 18.80
C MET A 133 -9.96 3.97 17.70
N LEU A 134 -10.46 3.82 16.47
CA LEU A 134 -10.03 4.63 15.33
C LEU A 134 -10.42 6.11 15.49
N MET A 135 -11.63 6.38 15.97
CA MET A 135 -12.10 7.76 16.26
C MET A 135 -11.23 8.42 17.34
N GLU A 136 -10.83 7.66 18.37
CA GLU A 136 -9.92 8.19 19.38
C GLU A 136 -8.52 8.46 18.83
N MET A 137 -8.01 7.59 17.95
CA MET A 137 -6.70 7.75 17.32
C MET A 137 -6.64 9.01 16.45
N ILE A 138 -7.66 9.30 15.63
CA ILE A 138 -7.64 10.48 14.75
C ILE A 138 -7.58 11.79 15.55
N GLY A 139 -8.29 11.87 16.68
CA GLY A 139 -8.33 13.07 17.53
C GLY A 139 -7.15 13.22 18.50
N ARG A 140 -6.20 12.27 18.49
CA ARG A 140 -5.08 12.24 19.44
C ARG A 140 -3.83 12.89 18.84
N ASP A 141 -3.65 14.18 19.10
CA ASP A 141 -2.50 14.97 18.60
C ASP A 141 -1.11 14.46 19.04
N SER A 142 -1.03 13.66 20.10
CA SER A 142 0.23 13.05 20.53
C SER A 142 0.70 11.91 19.62
N LEU A 143 -0.18 11.40 18.75
CA LEU A 143 0.18 10.34 17.80
C LEU A 143 0.90 10.92 16.57
N PRO A 144 1.90 10.19 16.03
CA PRO A 144 2.49 10.49 14.75
C PRO A 144 1.46 10.61 13.62
N ASP A 145 1.74 11.49 12.66
CA ASP A 145 0.78 11.84 11.60
C ASP A 145 0.38 10.63 10.74
N ASP A 146 1.32 9.72 10.48
CA ASP A 146 1.06 8.51 9.69
C ASP A 146 0.04 7.58 10.34
N LEU A 147 0.12 7.34 11.65
CA LEU A 147 -0.87 6.51 12.37
C LEU A 147 -2.27 7.14 12.35
N ARG A 148 -2.37 8.47 12.46
CA ARG A 148 -3.64 9.18 12.36
C ARG A 148 -4.23 9.06 10.95
N LEU A 149 -3.41 9.24 9.92
CA LEU A 149 -3.82 9.09 8.52
C LEU A 149 -4.28 7.64 8.22
N MET A 150 -3.60 6.63 8.76
CA MET A 150 -4.03 5.23 8.64
C MET A 150 -5.39 4.98 9.31
N ALA A 151 -5.65 5.61 10.47
CA ALA A 151 -6.96 5.53 11.13
C ALA A 151 -8.06 6.23 10.31
N ILE A 152 -7.78 7.40 9.72
CA ILE A 152 -8.69 8.10 8.80
C ILE A 152 -9.06 7.21 7.60
N ASP A 153 -8.05 6.63 6.93
CA ASP A 153 -8.27 5.73 5.79
C ASP A 153 -9.13 4.53 6.18
N HIS A 154 -8.86 3.96 7.37
CA HIS A 154 -9.59 2.80 7.82
C HIS A 154 -11.05 3.11 8.17
N LEU A 155 -11.34 4.24 8.82
CA LEU A 155 -12.71 4.72 9.06
C LEU A 155 -13.50 4.84 7.75
N GLY A 156 -12.88 5.41 6.72
CA GLY A 156 -13.45 5.52 5.38
C GLY A 156 -13.83 4.17 4.76
N THR A 157 -13.06 3.13 5.10
CA THR A 157 -13.24 1.79 4.54
C THR A 157 -14.24 0.95 5.34
N VAL A 158 -14.27 1.08 6.67
CA VAL A 158 -15.30 0.47 7.51
C VAL A 158 -16.68 1.04 7.17
N GLY A 159 -16.74 2.30 6.72
CA GLY A 159 -17.99 2.90 6.23
C GLY A 159 -18.97 3.26 7.34
N ASN A 160 -18.48 3.48 8.57
CA ASN A 160 -19.34 3.77 9.71
C ASN A 160 -19.80 5.24 9.71
N ARG A 161 -21.11 5.45 9.72
CA ARG A 161 -21.74 6.78 9.67
C ARG A 161 -21.41 7.66 10.88
N GLU A 162 -21.21 7.08 12.07
CA GLU A 162 -20.87 7.83 13.29
C GLU A 162 -19.48 8.49 13.18
N SER A 163 -18.64 8.01 12.26
CA SER A 163 -17.32 8.57 12.00
C SER A 163 -17.35 9.89 11.22
N ILE A 164 -18.47 10.26 10.59
CA ILE A 164 -18.57 11.47 9.75
C ILE A 164 -18.30 12.74 10.57
N GLN A 165 -18.96 12.90 11.72
CA GLN A 165 -18.81 14.11 12.52
C GLN A 165 -17.37 14.25 13.06
N PRO A 166 -16.73 13.21 13.63
CA PRO A 166 -15.34 13.32 14.08
C PRO A 166 -14.34 13.57 12.95
N LEU A 167 -14.58 13.02 11.75
CA LEU A 167 -13.77 13.36 10.57
C LEU A 167 -13.88 14.84 10.20
N LEU A 168 -15.08 15.44 10.27
CA LEU A 168 -15.29 16.87 10.02
C LEU A 168 -14.67 17.75 11.11
N ASP A 169 -14.79 17.35 12.37
CA ASP A 169 -14.18 18.06 13.50
C ASP A 169 -12.65 18.04 13.40
N GLU A 170 -12.09 16.91 13.00
CA GLU A 170 -10.68 16.74 12.71
C GLU A 170 -10.23 17.62 11.53
N TRP A 171 -10.99 17.66 10.43
CA TRP A 171 -10.71 18.54 9.28
C TRP A 171 -10.65 20.00 9.70
N LYS A 172 -11.58 20.47 10.53
CA LYS A 172 -11.59 21.84 11.04
C LYS A 172 -10.27 22.23 11.73
N GLY A 173 -9.57 21.26 12.33
CA GLY A 173 -8.23 21.43 12.89
C GLY A 173 -7.14 21.76 11.85
N TYR A 174 -7.38 21.55 10.56
CA TYR A 174 -6.40 21.66 9.48
C TYR A 174 -6.68 22.77 8.46
N ASP A 175 -7.84 23.39 8.49
CA ASP A 175 -8.22 24.43 7.52
C ASP A 175 -7.16 25.53 7.40
N GLY A 176 -6.63 25.71 6.18
CA GLY A 176 -5.62 26.71 5.86
C GLY A 176 -4.23 26.48 6.49
N ARG A 177 -4.01 25.35 7.18
CA ARG A 177 -2.71 25.02 7.75
C ARG A 177 -1.79 24.41 6.70
N ARG A 178 -0.65 25.06 6.48
CA ARG A 178 0.42 24.56 5.60
C ARG A 178 0.92 23.20 6.10
N GLY A 179 1.08 22.24 5.18
CA GLY A 179 1.60 20.91 5.48
C GLY A 179 0.55 19.92 5.99
N LYS A 180 -0.74 20.26 5.92
CA LYS A 180 -1.87 19.40 6.30
C LYS A 180 -2.77 19.05 5.12
N GLU A 181 -2.28 19.25 3.91
CA GLU A 181 -2.99 18.95 2.66
C GLU A 181 -3.32 17.45 2.53
N GLU A 182 -2.42 16.57 2.99
CA GLU A 182 -2.65 15.11 2.97
C GLU A 182 -3.77 14.69 3.93
N TYR A 183 -3.88 15.33 5.10
CA TYR A 183 -5.00 15.10 6.02
C TYR A 183 -6.33 15.47 5.39
N VAL A 184 -6.40 16.68 4.81
CA VAL A 184 -7.59 17.17 4.12
C VAL A 184 -8.03 16.20 3.03
N ARG A 185 -7.09 15.74 2.20
CA ARG A 185 -7.40 14.75 1.15
C ARG A 185 -7.93 13.45 1.71
N ARG A 186 -7.24 12.85 2.69
CA ARG A 186 -7.66 11.56 3.26
C ARG A 186 -8.97 11.62 4.00
N ILE A 187 -9.26 12.75 4.66
CA ILE A 187 -10.57 12.96 5.28
C ILE A 187 -11.65 13.05 4.19
N ALA A 188 -11.43 13.83 3.12
CA ALA A 188 -12.37 13.93 2.01
C ALA A 188 -12.62 12.55 1.36
N ARG A 189 -11.56 11.76 1.13
CA ARG A 189 -11.63 10.38 0.64
C ARG A 189 -12.41 9.48 1.60
N ALA A 190 -12.16 9.57 2.91
CA ALA A 190 -12.85 8.77 3.91
C ALA A 190 -14.35 9.10 3.96
N LEU A 191 -14.71 10.39 3.90
CA LEU A 191 -16.10 10.84 3.80
C LEU A 191 -16.76 10.33 2.52
N GLY A 192 -16.06 10.36 1.38
CA GLY A 192 -16.53 9.77 0.13
C GLY A 192 -16.73 8.26 0.22
N GLY A 193 -15.83 7.54 0.89
CA GLY A 193 -15.95 6.12 1.19
C GLY A 193 -17.20 5.79 2.01
N ILE A 194 -17.46 6.56 3.07
CA ILE A 194 -18.62 6.37 3.96
C ILE A 194 -19.94 6.72 3.28
N THR A 195 -19.97 7.81 2.49
CA THR A 195 -21.24 8.41 2.01
C THR A 195 -21.58 8.09 0.56
N GLY A 196 -20.59 7.64 -0.23
CA GLY A 196 -20.70 7.52 -1.69
C GLY A 196 -20.71 8.86 -2.44
N GLN A 197 -20.65 10.00 -1.74
CA GLN A 197 -20.68 11.34 -2.35
C GLN A 197 -19.27 11.83 -2.67
N ASN A 198 -19.15 12.80 -3.58
CA ASN A 198 -17.88 13.48 -3.87
C ASN A 198 -18.09 14.99 -3.86
N TYR A 199 -17.68 15.64 -2.76
CA TYR A 199 -17.65 17.11 -2.65
C TYR A 199 -16.23 17.68 -2.70
N GLY A 200 -15.25 16.87 -3.09
CA GLY A 200 -13.83 17.20 -3.13
C GLY A 200 -13.25 17.62 -1.77
N GLU A 201 -12.12 18.32 -1.83
CA GLU A 201 -11.40 18.86 -0.67
C GLU A 201 -12.07 20.17 -0.13
N ASN A 202 -13.40 20.20 -0.02
CA ASN A 202 -14.16 21.35 0.49
C ASN A 202 -15.01 20.99 1.72
N ARG A 203 -14.52 21.36 2.92
CA ARG A 203 -15.20 21.10 4.19
C ARG A 203 -16.62 21.68 4.26
N ALA A 204 -16.83 22.90 3.75
CA ALA A 204 -18.13 23.56 3.85
C ALA A 204 -19.22 22.81 3.08
N ASN A 205 -18.89 22.23 1.93
CA ASN A 205 -19.82 21.39 1.16
C ASN A 205 -20.16 20.11 1.93
N TRP A 206 -19.15 19.46 2.52
CA TRP A 206 -19.35 18.27 3.35
C TRP A 206 -20.18 18.55 4.61
N GLU A 207 -19.93 19.66 5.30
CA GLU A 207 -20.72 20.09 6.47
C GLU A 207 -22.16 20.44 6.09
N GLY A 208 -22.37 21.10 4.95
CA GLY A 208 -23.69 21.39 4.42
C GLY A 208 -24.48 20.11 4.15
N TRP A 209 -23.85 19.14 3.49
CA TRP A 209 -24.45 17.83 3.25
C TRP A 209 -24.75 17.09 4.55
N TRP A 210 -23.79 17.02 5.47
CA TRP A 210 -23.97 16.30 6.73
C TRP A 210 -25.10 16.89 7.57
N ASN A 211 -25.19 18.22 7.69
CA ASN A 211 -26.28 18.87 8.41
C ASN A 211 -27.66 18.58 7.82
N ALA A 212 -27.76 18.43 6.49
CA ALA A 212 -29.02 18.09 5.82
C ALA A 212 -29.39 16.61 5.95
N ASN A 213 -28.42 15.73 6.19
CA ASN A 213 -28.62 14.28 6.15
C ASN A 213 -28.51 13.59 7.51
N LYS A 214 -27.91 14.21 8.54
CA LYS A 214 -27.55 13.54 9.82
C LYS A 214 -28.73 12.88 10.55
N GLU A 215 -29.93 13.46 10.44
CA GLU A 215 -31.15 12.94 11.10
C GLU A 215 -31.86 11.84 10.29
N GLN A 216 -31.41 11.54 9.07
CA GLN A 216 -31.97 10.44 8.28
C GLN A 216 -31.63 9.08 8.90
N PRO A 217 -32.58 8.13 8.97
CA PRO A 217 -32.35 6.82 9.58
C PRO A 217 -31.27 6.02 8.83
N ALA A 218 -30.40 5.35 9.59
CA ALA A 218 -29.41 4.42 9.06
C ALA A 218 -30.14 3.27 8.35
N GLY A 219 -30.05 3.23 7.01
CA GLY A 219 -30.78 2.28 6.16
C GLY A 219 -31.52 2.94 5.00
N GLY A 220 -31.71 4.26 5.03
CA GLY A 220 -32.02 5.02 3.83
C GLY A 220 -30.73 5.25 3.06
N ASP A 221 -30.43 4.40 2.08
CA ASP A 221 -29.41 4.69 1.08
C ASP A 221 -29.71 6.09 0.50
N PRO A 222 -28.85 7.11 0.71
CA PRO A 222 -29.14 8.45 0.23
C PRO A 222 -28.92 8.49 -1.28
N ALA A 223 -29.99 8.14 -2.00
CA ALA A 223 -30.27 8.45 -3.38
C ALA A 223 -29.31 7.91 -4.45
N ALA A 224 -29.79 6.87 -5.14
CA ALA A 224 -29.81 6.78 -6.60
C ALA A 224 -30.55 7.99 -7.25
N GLY A 225 -30.11 9.21 -6.93
CA GLY A 225 -30.76 10.46 -7.33
C GLY A 225 -29.73 11.55 -7.48
N GLY A 226 -28.94 11.46 -8.56
CA GLY A 226 -27.92 12.44 -8.87
C GLY A 226 -27.02 12.10 -10.05
N GLU A 227 -27.50 11.33 -11.04
CA GLU A 227 -26.85 11.35 -12.36
C GLU A 227 -27.06 12.74 -12.98
N ASN A 228 -26.04 13.58 -12.87
CA ASN A 228 -25.89 14.76 -13.71
C ASN A 228 -24.51 14.67 -14.37
N GLY A 229 -24.48 13.99 -15.52
CA GLY A 229 -23.30 13.83 -16.36
C GLY A 229 -23.69 13.16 -17.67
N GLY A 230 -24.42 13.90 -18.52
CA GLY A 230 -24.89 13.43 -19.82
C GLY A 230 -23.74 12.97 -20.74
N GLY A 231 -23.96 11.83 -21.40
CA GLY A 231 -23.03 11.26 -22.35
C GLY A 231 -23.65 10.15 -23.21
N GLY A 232 -24.56 10.54 -24.10
CA GLY A 232 -24.78 9.89 -25.40
C GLY A 232 -25.31 8.45 -25.42
N GLU A 233 -26.63 8.33 -25.55
CA GLU A 233 -27.24 7.18 -26.21
C GLU A 233 -26.76 7.10 -27.67
N ASN A 234 -26.08 6.01 -28.02
CA ASN A 234 -26.20 5.38 -29.34
C ASN A 234 -25.49 4.03 -29.38
N GLY A 235 -26.24 2.97 -29.72
CA GLY A 235 -25.67 1.85 -30.50
C GLY A 235 -25.97 0.44 -30.01
N GLY A 236 -27.14 -0.08 -30.38
CA GLY A 236 -27.25 -1.34 -31.11
C GLY A 236 -27.04 -2.64 -30.35
N GLY A 237 -28.15 -3.33 -30.09
CA GLY A 237 -28.17 -4.71 -29.63
C GLY A 237 -27.41 -5.67 -30.56
N GLY A 238 -26.70 -6.60 -29.93
CA GLY A 238 -26.10 -7.78 -30.55
C GLY A 238 -25.99 -8.86 -29.49
N GLU A 239 -27.00 -9.73 -29.44
CA GLU A 239 -26.92 -11.00 -28.73
C GLU A 239 -25.76 -11.82 -29.29
N ASN A 240 -24.78 -12.18 -28.45
CA ASN A 240 -24.04 -13.44 -28.55
C ASN A 240 -23.10 -13.65 -27.35
N GLY A 241 -23.42 -14.66 -26.54
CA GLY A 241 -22.47 -15.72 -26.19
C GLY A 241 -21.56 -15.54 -24.97
N GLY A 242 -21.81 -16.37 -23.95
CA GLY A 242 -20.76 -16.99 -23.12
C GLY A 242 -20.42 -16.24 -21.82
N GLY A 243 -20.88 -16.78 -20.69
CA GLY A 243 -20.67 -16.20 -19.37
C GLY A 243 -19.21 -16.04 -18.96
N ASN A 244 -18.96 -14.96 -18.23
CA ASN A 244 -17.83 -14.84 -17.32
C ASN A 244 -18.36 -14.30 -15.99
N ALA A 245 -18.65 -15.22 -15.06
CA ALA A 245 -19.00 -14.85 -13.70
C ALA A 245 -17.72 -14.37 -12.98
N GLY A 246 -17.65 -13.07 -12.62
CA GLY A 246 -16.69 -12.56 -11.64
C GLY A 246 -15.54 -11.65 -12.14
N GLY A 247 -15.63 -11.03 -13.31
CA GLY A 247 -14.52 -10.25 -13.89
C GLY A 247 -14.84 -8.79 -14.18
N GLY A 248 -15.00 -7.94 -13.16
CA GLY A 248 -14.98 -6.49 -13.35
C GLY A 248 -13.57 -5.98 -13.70
N SER A 249 -13.47 -4.83 -14.37
CA SER A 249 -12.17 -4.20 -14.68
C SER A 249 -11.39 -3.86 -13.39
N PHE A 250 -10.07 -3.68 -13.45
CA PHE A 250 -9.26 -3.30 -12.26
C PHE A 250 -9.85 -2.07 -11.55
N VAL A 251 -10.30 -1.07 -12.31
CA VAL A 251 -10.90 0.16 -11.80
C VAL A 251 -12.23 -0.11 -11.06
N GLU A 252 -13.03 -1.04 -11.54
CA GLU A 252 -14.30 -1.44 -10.90
C GLU A 252 -14.09 -2.14 -9.55
N ARG A 253 -12.91 -2.70 -9.31
CA ARG A 253 -12.55 -3.36 -8.04
C ARG A 253 -11.94 -2.42 -6.99
N LEU A 254 -11.60 -1.18 -7.36
CA LEU A 254 -11.08 -0.20 -6.40
C LEU A 254 -12.14 0.15 -5.35
N ASP A 255 -11.69 0.42 -4.13
CA ASP A 255 -12.54 1.01 -3.09
C ASP A 255 -13.13 2.35 -3.54
N ARG A 256 -14.30 2.69 -3.01
CA ARG A 256 -15.08 3.87 -3.44
C ARG A 256 -14.23 5.15 -3.39
N GLY A 257 -13.41 5.33 -2.35
CA GLY A 257 -12.55 6.49 -2.21
C GLY A 257 -11.49 6.60 -3.31
N ARG A 258 -10.76 5.50 -3.58
CA ARG A 258 -9.78 5.47 -4.68
C ARG A 258 -10.40 5.63 -6.05
N ARG A 259 -11.62 5.11 -6.24
CA ARG A 259 -12.38 5.29 -7.49
C ARG A 259 -12.69 6.77 -7.73
N GLN A 260 -13.11 7.51 -6.71
CA GLN A 260 -13.35 8.96 -6.82
C GLN A 260 -12.07 9.76 -7.11
N GLU A 261 -10.93 9.40 -6.51
CA GLU A 261 -9.64 10.02 -6.83
C GLU A 261 -9.24 9.74 -8.29
N MET A 262 -9.46 8.51 -8.75
CA MET A 262 -9.27 8.12 -10.15
C MET A 262 -10.18 8.90 -11.10
N GLU A 263 -11.48 8.97 -10.80
CA GLU A 263 -12.44 9.78 -11.56
C GLU A 263 -12.01 11.24 -11.61
N THR A 264 -11.45 11.80 -10.54
CA THR A 264 -10.94 13.17 -10.51
C THR A 264 -9.75 13.34 -11.47
N ILE A 265 -8.88 12.34 -11.62
CA ILE A 265 -7.79 12.34 -12.61
C ILE A 265 -8.34 12.24 -14.03
N VAL A 266 -9.30 11.32 -14.26
CA VAL A 266 -9.87 11.03 -15.59
C VAL A 266 -10.73 12.18 -16.09
N THR A 267 -11.63 12.70 -15.25
CA THR A 267 -12.63 13.72 -15.60
C THR A 267 -12.21 15.15 -15.26
N GLY A 268 -11.50 15.34 -14.15
CA GLY A 268 -11.05 16.64 -13.64
C GLY A 268 -9.66 17.05 -14.15
N GLY A 269 -9.10 16.31 -15.11
CA GLY A 269 -7.77 16.51 -15.66
C GLY A 269 -7.60 17.89 -16.30
N GLY A 270 -7.14 18.86 -15.50
CA GLY A 270 -6.32 19.96 -16.00
C GLY A 270 -5.12 19.43 -16.81
N ASN A 271 -4.20 20.30 -17.22
CA ASN A 271 -3.04 19.96 -18.08
C ASN A 271 -2.01 18.95 -17.48
N LYS A 272 -2.40 18.06 -16.57
CA LYS A 272 -1.59 17.01 -15.95
C LYS A 272 -1.63 15.75 -16.80
N LYS A 273 -0.45 15.19 -17.09
CA LYS A 273 -0.30 13.93 -17.81
C LYS A 273 0.84 13.12 -17.24
N VAL A 274 0.82 11.82 -17.50
CA VAL A 274 1.98 10.94 -17.36
C VAL A 274 2.76 10.89 -18.67
N LEU A 275 4.08 10.81 -18.61
CA LEU A 275 4.91 10.45 -19.77
C LEU A 275 5.36 8.99 -19.62
N VAL A 276 5.12 8.17 -20.62
CA VAL A 276 5.73 6.84 -20.73
C VAL A 276 6.89 6.91 -21.73
N ILE A 277 8.09 6.53 -21.29
CA ILE A 277 9.26 6.39 -22.16
C ILE A 277 9.48 4.91 -22.44
N LYS A 278 9.60 4.57 -23.72
CA LYS A 278 9.79 3.19 -24.19
C LYS A 278 10.97 3.08 -25.15
N GLY A 279 11.44 1.86 -25.38
CA GLY A 279 12.48 1.59 -26.36
C GLY A 279 12.01 1.81 -27.80
N GLN A 280 12.96 2.10 -28.69
CA GLN A 280 12.70 2.29 -30.12
C GLN A 280 12.67 0.95 -30.86
N VAL A 281 11.74 0.78 -31.81
CA VAL A 281 11.75 -0.37 -32.72
C VAL A 281 13.11 -0.45 -33.42
N ASP A 282 13.76 -1.60 -33.32
CA ASP A 282 15.12 -1.76 -33.85
C ASP A 282 15.12 -1.66 -35.40
N PRO A 283 16.29 -1.52 -36.05
CA PRO A 283 16.37 -1.51 -37.52
C PRO A 283 15.87 -2.78 -38.23
N LYS A 284 15.66 -3.89 -37.52
CA LYS A 284 15.03 -5.13 -38.04
C LYS A 284 13.51 -5.09 -37.95
N GLY A 285 12.92 -4.11 -37.26
CA GLY A 285 11.50 -4.05 -36.98
C GLY A 285 11.07 -4.78 -35.71
N SER A 286 12.01 -5.24 -34.88
CA SER A 286 11.71 -5.90 -33.60
C SER A 286 11.31 -4.85 -32.55
N GLU A 287 10.27 -5.16 -31.77
CA GLU A 287 9.87 -4.37 -30.61
C GLU A 287 10.72 -4.79 -29.40
N PRO A 288 11.65 -3.94 -28.90
CA PRO A 288 12.53 -4.32 -27.79
C PRO A 288 11.89 -4.21 -26.40
N ASN A 289 10.68 -3.64 -26.30
CA ASN A 289 9.99 -3.45 -25.03
C ASN A 289 9.45 -4.76 -24.47
N TYR A 290 9.72 -5.03 -23.19
CA TYR A 290 9.20 -6.19 -22.46
C TYR A 290 7.90 -5.91 -21.72
N ASP A 291 7.61 -4.62 -21.51
CA ASP A 291 6.42 -4.13 -20.82
C ASP A 291 5.74 -3.02 -21.63
N HIS A 292 4.45 -2.83 -21.37
CA HIS A 292 3.64 -1.78 -21.99
C HIS A 292 2.77 -1.06 -20.97
N ILE A 293 3.41 -0.30 -20.06
CA ILE A 293 2.70 0.46 -19.02
C ILE A 293 1.67 1.42 -19.63
N GLU A 294 1.92 1.95 -20.84
CA GLU A 294 1.00 2.81 -21.58
C GLU A 294 -0.37 2.14 -21.85
N ARG A 295 -0.39 0.81 -22.04
CA ARG A 295 -1.65 0.07 -22.26
C ARG A 295 -2.47 0.02 -20.99
N VAL A 296 -1.83 -0.12 -19.84
CA VAL A 296 -2.53 -0.14 -18.55
C VAL A 296 -3.02 1.25 -18.17
N LEU A 297 -2.24 2.30 -18.41
CA LEU A 297 -2.73 3.68 -18.25
C LEU A 297 -3.93 3.97 -19.17
N ALA A 298 -3.91 3.48 -20.41
CA ALA A 298 -5.03 3.61 -21.33
C ALA A 298 -6.29 2.86 -20.85
N GLN A 299 -6.13 1.64 -20.32
CA GLN A 299 -7.22 0.88 -19.69
C GLN A 299 -7.83 1.63 -18.50
N TRP A 300 -7.00 2.33 -17.72
CA TRP A 300 -7.43 3.15 -16.59
C TRP A 300 -7.87 4.56 -16.99
N GLN A 301 -7.83 4.89 -18.28
CA GLN A 301 -8.14 6.20 -18.84
C GLN A 301 -7.31 7.35 -18.24
N ILE A 302 -6.12 7.05 -17.72
CA ILE A 302 -5.20 8.06 -17.19
C ILE A 302 -4.55 8.80 -18.37
N PRO A 303 -4.64 10.15 -18.43
CA PRO A 303 -4.02 10.93 -19.50
C PRO A 303 -2.51 10.72 -19.56
N ASN A 304 -2.03 10.23 -20.70
CA ASN A 304 -0.60 9.98 -20.91
C ASN A 304 -0.14 10.37 -22.33
N ASP A 305 1.14 10.68 -22.44
CA ASP A 305 1.87 10.75 -23.71
C ASP A 305 2.90 9.60 -23.72
N VAL A 306 3.24 9.09 -24.90
CA VAL A 306 4.26 8.04 -25.08
C VAL A 306 5.38 8.58 -25.97
N MET A 307 6.63 8.34 -25.59
CA MET A 307 7.82 8.71 -26.36
C MET A 307 8.81 7.56 -26.40
N THR A 308 9.55 7.47 -27.50
CA THR A 308 10.78 6.68 -27.56
C THR A 308 11.89 7.36 -26.75
N LYS A 309 12.92 6.59 -26.35
CA LYS A 309 14.13 7.16 -25.72
C LYS A 309 14.78 8.25 -26.57
N GLN A 310 14.86 8.04 -27.88
CA GLN A 310 15.41 9.01 -28.82
C GLN A 310 14.62 10.33 -28.85
N GLU A 311 13.29 10.27 -28.82
CA GLU A 311 12.44 11.46 -28.75
C GLU A 311 12.61 12.19 -27.41
N ALA A 312 12.69 11.43 -26.31
CA ALA A 312 12.87 11.97 -24.96
C ALA A 312 14.21 12.73 -24.79
N GLU A 313 15.24 12.36 -25.55
CA GLU A 313 16.56 13.02 -25.54
C GLU A 313 16.53 14.45 -26.14
N ASN A 314 15.53 14.77 -26.97
CA ASN A 314 15.41 16.07 -27.59
C ASN A 314 15.25 17.19 -26.52
N ASP A 315 16.12 18.20 -26.55
CA ASP A 315 16.11 19.31 -25.57
C ASP A 315 14.84 20.15 -25.61
N LYS A 316 14.06 20.08 -26.71
CA LYS A 316 12.77 20.75 -26.83
C LYS A 316 11.66 20.07 -26.03
N VAL A 317 11.86 18.81 -25.61
CA VAL A 317 10.89 18.10 -24.77
C VAL A 317 11.02 18.59 -23.33
N ASP A 318 10.02 19.34 -22.89
CA ASP A 318 9.90 19.85 -21.52
C ASP A 318 9.26 18.78 -20.62
N PHE A 319 10.04 18.21 -19.69
CA PHE A 319 9.54 17.22 -18.74
C PHE A 319 8.72 17.85 -17.60
N SER A 320 8.83 19.17 -17.34
CA SER A 320 8.10 19.80 -16.22
C SER A 320 6.59 19.81 -16.41
N LYS A 321 6.10 19.55 -17.64
CA LYS A 321 4.67 19.45 -17.95
C LYS A 321 4.03 18.11 -17.51
N TYR A 322 4.85 17.13 -17.11
CA TYR A 322 4.38 15.80 -16.72
C TYR A 322 4.41 15.63 -15.21
N ALA A 323 3.32 15.10 -14.66
CA ALA A 323 3.21 14.78 -13.25
C ALA A 323 4.15 13.64 -12.86
N ALA A 324 4.29 12.64 -13.73
CA ALA A 324 5.20 11.51 -13.57
C ALA A 324 5.80 11.09 -14.92
N ILE A 325 6.98 10.47 -14.86
CA ILE A 325 7.62 9.72 -15.95
C ILE A 325 7.66 8.26 -15.52
N LEU A 326 7.17 7.37 -16.38
CA LEU A 326 7.28 5.92 -16.23
C LEU A 326 8.15 5.40 -17.38
N ILE A 327 9.04 4.45 -17.09
CA ILE A 327 9.95 3.90 -18.10
C ILE A 327 9.66 2.40 -18.22
N ASN A 328 9.25 1.96 -19.41
CA ASN A 328 9.08 0.54 -19.69
C ASN A 328 10.44 -0.16 -19.69
N CYS A 329 10.49 -1.40 -19.20
CA CYS A 329 11.67 -2.23 -19.40
C CYS A 329 11.83 -2.59 -20.89
N ASN A 330 13.05 -2.47 -21.42
CA ASN A 330 13.37 -2.87 -22.79
C ASN A 330 14.80 -3.38 -22.92
N HIS A 331 15.08 -4.09 -24.02
CA HIS A 331 16.44 -4.48 -24.36
C HIS A 331 17.27 -3.26 -24.76
N PHE A 332 18.15 -2.81 -23.87
CA PHE A 332 18.98 -1.61 -24.09
C PHE A 332 20.42 -1.92 -24.52
N ARG A 333 20.94 -3.11 -24.17
CA ARG A 333 22.32 -3.52 -24.46
C ARG A 333 22.60 -3.65 -25.95
N GLU A 334 23.88 -3.52 -26.29
CA GLU A 334 24.35 -3.71 -27.66
C GLU A 334 24.01 -5.12 -28.17
N HIS A 335 23.34 -5.19 -29.32
CA HIS A 335 23.00 -6.44 -30.00
C HIS A 335 23.05 -6.26 -31.52
N CYS A 336 23.06 -7.39 -32.25
CA CYS A 336 23.16 -7.37 -33.71
C CYS A 336 21.79 -7.22 -34.40
N VAL A 337 21.67 -6.17 -35.21
CA VAL A 337 20.49 -5.89 -36.04
C VAL A 337 20.72 -6.12 -37.53
N ASN A 338 21.72 -6.92 -37.91
CA ASN A 338 21.88 -7.34 -39.31
C ASN A 338 20.73 -8.26 -39.75
N PRO A 339 19.88 -7.87 -40.72
CA PRO A 339 18.68 -8.62 -41.11
C PRO A 339 18.97 -10.00 -41.69
N THR A 340 20.21 -10.27 -42.10
CA THR A 340 20.64 -11.58 -42.62
C THR A 340 21.10 -12.54 -41.54
N HIS A 341 21.32 -12.06 -40.31
CA HIS A 341 21.79 -12.89 -39.21
C HIS A 341 20.63 -13.46 -38.40
N THR A 342 20.81 -14.68 -37.92
CA THR A 342 19.87 -15.37 -37.02
C THR A 342 20.38 -15.40 -35.59
N ALA A 343 19.45 -15.55 -34.65
CA ALA A 343 19.79 -15.87 -33.27
C ALA A 343 20.48 -17.24 -33.22
N GLY A 344 21.62 -17.31 -32.56
CA GLY A 344 22.34 -18.53 -32.25
C GLY A 344 22.02 -19.07 -30.86
N GLY A 345 23.00 -19.74 -30.26
CA GLY A 345 22.91 -20.19 -28.88
C GLY A 345 22.71 -19.02 -27.91
N ALA A 346 22.11 -19.30 -26.76
CA ALA A 346 22.03 -18.35 -25.66
C ALA A 346 23.45 -18.03 -25.16
N SER A 347 23.90 -16.78 -25.30
CA SER A 347 25.09 -16.27 -24.59
C SER A 347 24.75 -15.90 -23.14
N GLY A 348 23.45 -15.73 -22.87
CA GLY A 348 22.83 -15.64 -21.57
C GLY A 348 21.32 -15.93 -21.71
N PRO A 349 20.56 -16.03 -20.62
CA PRO A 349 19.18 -16.48 -20.65
C PRO A 349 18.20 -15.60 -21.46
N ARG A 350 18.48 -14.30 -21.64
CA ARG A 350 17.73 -13.35 -22.49
C ARG A 350 18.52 -12.70 -23.62
N THR A 351 19.82 -12.99 -23.74
CA THR A 351 20.67 -12.48 -24.84
C THR A 351 21.05 -13.64 -25.77
N PHE A 352 20.63 -13.54 -27.02
CA PHE A 352 21.03 -14.49 -28.05
C PHE A 352 22.38 -14.07 -28.62
N GLN A 353 23.30 -15.02 -28.74
CA GLN A 353 24.50 -14.80 -29.51
C GLN A 353 24.12 -14.76 -30.99
N CYS A 354 24.48 -13.68 -31.68
CA CYS A 354 24.21 -13.57 -33.11
C CYS A 354 25.11 -14.53 -33.91
N ILE A 355 24.57 -15.24 -34.90
CA ILE A 355 25.36 -16.04 -35.85
C ILE A 355 25.54 -15.23 -37.14
N GLY A 356 26.77 -14.79 -37.39
CA GLY A 356 27.16 -14.04 -38.60
C GLY A 356 28.57 -13.46 -38.48
N THR A 357 29.07 -12.82 -39.53
CA THR A 357 30.45 -12.28 -39.58
C THR A 357 30.50 -10.75 -39.74
N ASP A 358 29.39 -10.12 -40.12
CA ASP A 358 29.23 -8.69 -40.42
C ASP A 358 28.16 -8.06 -39.52
N HIS A 359 28.39 -8.09 -38.20
CA HIS A 359 27.41 -7.59 -37.23
C HIS A 359 27.16 -6.08 -37.39
N ILE A 360 25.89 -5.70 -37.30
CA ILE A 360 25.47 -4.29 -37.21
C ILE A 360 25.10 -4.06 -35.75
N PRO A 361 25.95 -3.41 -34.94
CA PRO A 361 25.65 -3.15 -33.54
C PRO A 361 24.54 -2.10 -33.42
N TYR A 362 23.60 -2.36 -32.53
CA TYR A 362 22.55 -1.42 -32.14
C TYR A 362 22.36 -1.49 -30.63
N SER A 363 22.21 -0.33 -30.00
CA SER A 363 21.90 -0.18 -28.59
C SER A 363 20.84 0.91 -28.46
N ASP A 364 19.89 0.67 -27.59
CA ASP A 364 18.83 1.61 -27.22
C ASP A 364 19.00 2.05 -25.75
N GLU A 365 20.25 2.22 -25.34
CA GLU A 365 20.64 2.68 -24.02
C GLU A 365 20.43 4.19 -23.88
N PHE A 366 19.93 4.64 -22.72
CA PHE A 366 19.88 6.06 -22.41
C PHE A 366 21.27 6.70 -22.50
N SER A 367 21.37 7.76 -23.29
CA SER A 367 22.57 8.59 -23.31
C SER A 367 22.81 9.26 -21.95
N PRO A 368 24.06 9.61 -21.59
CA PRO A 368 24.35 10.37 -20.37
C PRO A 368 23.55 11.67 -20.26
N LYS A 369 23.29 12.33 -21.40
CA LYS A 369 22.49 13.55 -21.49
C LYS A 369 21.03 13.30 -21.09
N SER A 370 20.43 12.21 -21.55
CA SER A 370 19.08 11.81 -21.19
C SER A 370 18.98 11.46 -19.70
N ILE A 371 19.96 10.73 -19.16
CA ILE A 371 20.07 10.43 -17.72
C ILE A 371 20.09 11.75 -16.91
N ASP A 372 20.95 12.70 -17.28
CA ASP A 372 21.04 14.00 -16.60
C ASP A 372 19.75 14.83 -16.72
N LYS A 373 19.02 14.70 -17.83
CA LYS A 373 17.71 15.34 -18.01
C LYS A 373 16.66 14.75 -17.07
N ILE A 374 16.60 13.43 -16.94
CA ILE A 374 15.70 12.74 -16.00
C ILE A 374 16.07 13.09 -14.55
N LYS A 375 17.36 13.12 -14.21
CA LYS A 375 17.84 13.55 -12.89
C LYS A 375 17.37 14.94 -12.53
N ARG A 376 17.50 15.90 -13.46
CA ARG A 376 17.03 17.28 -13.26
C ARG A 376 15.52 17.35 -13.07
N TYR A 377 14.75 16.57 -13.83
CA TYR A 377 13.31 16.46 -13.64
C TYR A 377 12.95 15.98 -12.22
N VAL A 378 13.54 14.88 -11.77
CA VAL A 378 13.30 14.36 -10.41
C VAL A 378 13.80 15.33 -9.34
N ALA A 379 14.98 15.94 -9.52
CA ALA A 379 15.48 16.96 -8.60
C ALA A 379 14.53 18.18 -8.49
N GLY A 380 13.82 18.51 -9.57
CA GLY A 380 12.81 19.57 -9.64
C GLY A 380 11.44 19.22 -9.04
N GLY A 381 11.27 18.03 -8.44
CA GLY A 381 9.98 17.59 -7.88
C GLY A 381 9.28 16.51 -8.70
N GLY A 382 9.86 16.06 -9.81
CA GLY A 382 9.29 15.05 -10.69
C GLY A 382 9.24 13.64 -10.10
N TYR A 383 8.27 12.85 -10.53
CA TYR A 383 8.06 11.47 -10.08
C TYR A 383 8.54 10.50 -11.16
N LEU A 384 9.46 9.60 -10.82
CA LEU A 384 9.99 8.58 -11.73
C LEU A 384 9.65 7.17 -11.25
N PHE A 385 8.99 6.40 -12.11
CA PHE A 385 8.78 4.96 -11.92
C PHE A 385 9.64 4.17 -12.92
N THR A 386 10.27 3.09 -12.45
CA THR A 386 11.14 2.23 -13.25
C THR A 386 11.00 0.78 -12.82
N GLU A 387 11.35 -0.16 -13.69
CA GLU A 387 11.32 -1.59 -13.38
C GLU A 387 12.54 -2.34 -13.94
N ASP A 388 12.88 -3.46 -13.31
CA ASP A 388 13.81 -4.48 -13.81
C ASP A 388 15.15 -3.90 -14.34
N TRP A 389 15.45 -4.05 -15.64
CA TRP A 389 16.71 -3.62 -16.27
C TRP A 389 16.96 -2.11 -16.22
N VAL A 390 15.92 -1.30 -16.01
CA VAL A 390 16.07 0.14 -15.85
C VAL A 390 16.88 0.47 -14.58
N LEU A 391 17.01 -0.47 -13.63
CA LEU A 391 17.93 -0.36 -12.49
C LEU A 391 19.37 -0.10 -12.95
N GLU A 392 19.90 -0.98 -13.79
CA GLU A 392 21.25 -0.92 -14.35
C GLU A 392 21.36 0.21 -15.38
N GLU A 393 20.36 0.32 -16.26
CA GLU A 393 20.42 1.25 -17.38
C GLU A 393 20.42 2.71 -16.92
N LEU A 394 19.57 3.05 -15.95
CA LEU A 394 19.28 4.43 -15.57
C LEU A 394 19.49 4.67 -14.07
N VAL A 395 18.83 3.91 -13.20
CA VAL A 395 18.68 4.29 -11.78
C VAL A 395 20.03 4.32 -11.06
N GLU A 396 20.85 3.28 -11.21
CA GLU A 396 22.20 3.24 -10.64
C GLU A 396 23.09 4.34 -11.19
N LYS A 397 23.08 4.55 -12.52
CA LYS A 397 23.91 5.61 -13.13
C LYS A 397 23.48 7.00 -12.68
N ALA A 398 22.18 7.19 -12.47
CA ALA A 398 21.63 8.45 -12.02
C ALA A 398 21.94 8.73 -10.54
N TRP A 399 21.85 7.71 -9.70
CA TRP A 399 21.95 7.79 -8.24
C TRP A 399 22.78 6.65 -7.63
N PRO A 400 24.09 6.57 -7.92
CA PRO A 400 24.95 5.43 -7.56
C PRO A 400 25.19 5.28 -6.05
N ASP A 401 24.89 6.34 -5.28
CA ASP A 401 24.99 6.36 -3.82
C ASP A 401 23.72 5.87 -3.10
N PHE A 402 22.68 5.51 -3.86
CA PHE A 402 21.38 5.08 -3.32
C PHE A 402 21.18 3.58 -3.50
N VAL A 403 21.30 3.13 -4.75
CA VAL A 403 21.09 1.73 -5.15
C VAL A 403 22.09 1.32 -6.24
N LYS A 404 22.35 0.02 -6.32
CA LYS A 404 23.11 -0.63 -7.40
C LYS A 404 22.41 -1.90 -7.85
N HIS A 405 22.69 -2.33 -9.08
CA HIS A 405 22.38 -3.69 -9.49
C HIS A 405 23.35 -4.67 -8.82
N GLY A 406 22.80 -5.73 -8.27
CA GLY A 406 23.53 -6.87 -7.74
C GLY A 406 23.71 -7.96 -8.78
N ALA A 407 23.91 -9.19 -8.31
CA ALA A 407 23.90 -10.36 -9.19
C ALA A 407 22.55 -10.50 -9.88
N TYR A 408 22.56 -11.01 -11.11
CA TYR A 408 21.33 -11.35 -11.82
C TYR A 408 20.70 -12.60 -11.22
N ILE A 409 19.37 -12.63 -11.23
CA ILE A 409 18.60 -13.84 -10.94
C ILE A 409 18.91 -14.89 -12.02
N ASP A 410 19.30 -16.09 -11.59
CA ASP A 410 19.78 -17.17 -12.44
C ASP A 410 18.65 -17.94 -13.16
N THR A 411 17.47 -18.02 -12.54
CA THR A 411 16.29 -18.72 -13.05
C THR A 411 15.02 -17.93 -12.82
N ASP A 412 14.00 -18.12 -13.65
CA ASP A 412 12.66 -17.58 -13.34
C ASP A 412 12.20 -18.11 -11.97
N LYS A 413 11.74 -17.21 -11.10
CA LYS A 413 11.26 -17.52 -9.75
C LYS A 413 9.88 -16.91 -9.55
N VAL A 414 8.98 -17.64 -8.92
CA VAL A 414 7.75 -17.07 -8.34
C VAL A 414 8.02 -16.98 -6.85
N VAL A 415 7.99 -15.77 -6.31
CA VAL A 415 8.37 -15.52 -4.91
C VAL A 415 7.23 -14.91 -4.14
N GLN A 416 7.05 -15.32 -2.88
CA GLN A 416 6.15 -14.62 -1.98
C GLN A 416 6.74 -13.27 -1.60
N VAL A 417 5.96 -12.21 -1.77
CA VAL A 417 6.36 -10.85 -1.42
C VAL A 417 5.60 -10.37 -0.20
N GLN A 418 6.28 -9.65 0.67
CA GLN A 418 5.73 -9.06 1.88
C GLN A 418 6.18 -7.61 2.01
N PRO A 419 5.45 -6.76 2.75
CA PRO A 419 5.98 -5.45 3.10
C PRO A 419 7.25 -5.61 3.94
N GLU A 420 8.21 -4.70 3.74
CA GLU A 420 9.36 -4.63 4.64
C GLU A 420 8.88 -4.14 6.03
N PRO A 421 9.30 -4.77 7.15
CA PRO A 421 8.92 -4.29 8.48
C PRO A 421 9.21 -2.80 8.66
N GLY A 422 8.20 -2.05 9.10
CA GLY A 422 8.25 -0.59 9.22
C GLY A 422 7.99 0.21 7.95
N ALA A 423 7.81 -0.42 6.79
CA ALA A 423 7.43 0.25 5.55
C ALA A 423 5.93 0.50 5.43
N THR A 424 5.12 -0.16 6.26
CA THR A 424 3.66 -0.27 6.10
C THR A 424 2.87 1.04 6.14
N SER A 425 3.44 2.10 6.70
CA SER A 425 2.86 3.44 6.63
C SER A 425 3.07 4.16 5.29
N HIS A 426 3.90 3.62 4.40
CA HIS A 426 4.23 4.26 3.14
C HIS A 426 3.05 4.20 2.16
N ASN A 427 2.72 5.35 1.54
CA ASN A 427 1.56 5.50 0.65
C ASN A 427 1.52 4.47 -0.48
N TYR A 428 2.69 4.14 -1.06
CA TYR A 428 2.77 3.20 -2.17
C TYR A 428 2.42 1.76 -1.84
N ILE A 429 2.48 1.34 -0.56
CA ILE A 429 2.08 -0.02 -0.17
C ILE A 429 0.71 -0.11 0.49
N GLN A 430 -0.02 1.02 0.54
CA GLN A 430 -1.39 1.03 1.03
C GLN A 430 -2.29 0.16 0.19
N ARG A 431 -3.12 -0.66 0.86
CA ARG A 431 -4.08 -1.58 0.25
C ARG A 431 -3.47 -2.63 -0.70
N LEU A 432 -2.14 -2.75 -0.79
CA LEU A 432 -1.51 -3.78 -1.62
C LEU A 432 -1.72 -5.19 -1.07
N PHE A 433 -1.80 -5.32 0.25
CA PHE A 433 -1.84 -6.59 0.97
C PHE A 433 -3.15 -6.85 1.73
N ALA A 434 -4.13 -5.95 1.58
CA ALA A 434 -5.41 -6.08 2.26
C ALA A 434 -6.40 -6.79 1.33
N PRO A 435 -7.19 -7.78 1.81
CA PRO A 435 -8.27 -8.33 1.02
C PRO A 435 -9.27 -7.21 0.71
N GLN A 436 -9.80 -7.21 -0.52
CA GLN A 436 -10.88 -6.32 -0.90
C GLN A 436 -12.08 -6.58 0.04
N PRO A 437 -12.66 -5.53 0.65
CA PRO A 437 -13.90 -5.71 1.37
C PRO A 437 -14.95 -6.24 0.38
N LYS A 438 -15.47 -7.44 0.64
CA LYS A 438 -16.71 -7.86 -0.03
C LYS A 438 -17.78 -6.90 0.45
N MET A 439 -18.19 -5.96 -0.41
CA MET A 439 -19.34 -5.13 -0.09
C MET A 439 -20.54 -6.08 0.10
N PRO A 440 -21.29 -5.97 1.21
CA PRO A 440 -22.51 -6.73 1.35
C PRO A 440 -23.43 -6.39 0.18
N GLU A 441 -24.02 -7.40 -0.45
CA GLU A 441 -24.96 -7.14 -1.53
C GLU A 441 -26.15 -6.34 -1.00
N PRO A 442 -26.69 -5.37 -1.77
CA PRO A 442 -27.83 -4.58 -1.34
C PRO A 442 -29.02 -5.52 -1.06
N GLY A 443 -29.35 -5.71 0.22
CA GLY A 443 -30.47 -6.57 0.64
C GLY A 443 -30.13 -7.61 1.71
N GLU A 444 -28.85 -7.92 1.94
CA GLU A 444 -28.42 -8.78 3.06
C GLU A 444 -28.25 -7.96 4.35
N GLY A 445 -29.34 -7.34 4.80
CA GLY A 445 -29.46 -6.61 6.07
C GLY A 445 -29.54 -7.53 7.29
N GLY A 446 -28.65 -8.52 7.38
CA GLY A 446 -28.49 -9.34 8.58
C GLY A 446 -27.36 -8.80 9.44
N GLU A 447 -27.64 -8.51 10.71
CA GLU A 447 -26.64 -8.50 11.80
C GLU A 447 -26.03 -9.91 11.91
N GLY A 448 -25.18 -10.28 10.96
CA GLY A 448 -24.60 -11.60 10.81
C GLY A 448 -23.09 -11.49 10.81
N SER A 449 -22.52 -11.58 12.01
CA SER A 449 -21.08 -11.75 12.33
C SER A 449 -20.11 -11.62 11.15
N PHE A 450 -19.62 -10.39 10.90
CA PHE A 450 -18.36 -10.22 10.18
C PHE A 450 -17.24 -10.64 11.13
N VAL A 451 -16.98 -11.95 11.23
CA VAL A 451 -15.70 -12.42 11.73
C VAL A 451 -14.76 -12.30 10.54
N PRO A 452 -13.75 -11.43 10.56
CA PRO A 452 -12.66 -11.56 9.61
C PRO A 452 -12.05 -12.94 9.88
N ALA A 453 -12.41 -13.94 9.07
CA ALA A 453 -11.59 -15.12 9.01
C ALA A 453 -10.20 -14.60 8.64
N TYR A 454 -9.17 -15.00 9.40
CA TYR A 454 -7.78 -14.77 9.04
C TYR A 454 -7.58 -15.33 7.62
N GLN A 455 -7.77 -14.49 6.61
CA GLN A 455 -7.62 -14.83 5.21
C GLN A 455 -6.24 -14.35 4.82
N GLU A 456 -5.34 -15.31 4.67
CA GLU A 456 -4.04 -15.02 4.13
C GLU A 456 -4.20 -14.74 2.64
N VAL A 457 -3.94 -13.50 2.24
CA VAL A 457 -3.73 -13.15 0.84
C VAL A 457 -2.27 -13.44 0.53
N LYS A 458 -2.01 -14.43 -0.34
CA LYS A 458 -0.67 -14.72 -0.83
C LYS A 458 -0.37 -13.81 -2.01
N HIS A 459 0.62 -12.94 -1.85
CA HIS A 459 1.10 -12.10 -2.94
C HIS A 459 2.36 -12.72 -3.52
N GLU A 460 2.22 -13.32 -4.70
CA GLU A 460 3.31 -13.96 -5.42
C GLU A 460 3.70 -13.09 -6.62
N TRP A 461 5.01 -12.84 -6.77
CA TRP A 461 5.54 -12.09 -7.90
C TRP A 461 6.41 -13.01 -8.74
N LYS A 462 6.18 -12.99 -10.06
CA LYS A 462 7.10 -13.63 -10.99
C LYS A 462 8.28 -12.70 -11.24
N ILE A 463 9.46 -13.13 -10.84
CA ILE A 463 10.74 -12.50 -11.15
C ILE A 463 11.41 -13.35 -12.21
N ASP A 464 11.76 -12.73 -13.32
CA ASP A 464 12.35 -13.47 -14.41
C ASP A 464 13.87 -13.65 -14.18
N LYS A 465 14.42 -14.67 -14.84
CA LYS A 465 15.87 -14.80 -15.02
C LYS A 465 16.41 -13.54 -15.70
N ASP A 466 17.65 -13.20 -15.34
CA ASP A 466 18.35 -11.97 -15.73
C ASP A 466 17.77 -10.67 -15.14
N SER A 467 16.83 -10.72 -14.19
CA SER A 467 16.49 -9.53 -13.42
C SER A 467 17.62 -9.18 -12.44
N PRO A 468 18.10 -7.92 -12.38
CA PRO A 468 19.18 -7.51 -11.48
C PRO A 468 18.70 -7.36 -10.05
N LYS A 469 19.26 -8.09 -9.08
CA LYS A 469 18.95 -7.87 -7.65
C LYS A 469 19.15 -6.39 -7.27
N ILE A 470 18.30 -5.86 -6.40
CA ILE A 470 18.42 -4.47 -5.92
C ILE A 470 19.35 -4.45 -4.70
N VAL A 471 20.51 -3.80 -4.82
CA VAL A 471 21.46 -3.61 -3.71
C VAL A 471 21.32 -2.21 -3.15
N ILE A 472 20.98 -2.11 -1.86
CA ILE A 472 20.88 -0.82 -1.15
C ILE A 472 22.28 -0.34 -0.76
N VAL A 473 22.69 0.81 -1.27
CA VAL A 473 24.02 1.39 -1.00
C VAL A 473 24.03 2.16 0.33
N ASP A 474 23.03 3.01 0.54
CA ASP A 474 22.85 3.73 1.81
C ASP A 474 21.39 3.60 2.27
N PRO A 475 21.10 2.77 3.31
CA PRO A 475 19.74 2.55 3.81
C PRO A 475 19.11 3.78 4.44
N ARG A 476 19.88 4.87 4.67
CA ARG A 476 19.31 6.16 5.08
C ARG A 476 18.71 6.90 3.90
N LYS A 477 19.27 6.70 2.69
CA LYS A 477 18.90 7.40 1.46
C LYS A 477 17.87 6.64 0.64
N CYS A 478 17.84 5.31 0.74
CA CYS A 478 16.93 4.44 0.02
C CYS A 478 16.09 3.61 0.97
N PHE A 479 14.79 3.56 0.72
CA PHE A 479 13.81 2.88 1.54
C PHE A 479 13.30 1.63 0.83
N VAL A 480 13.39 0.48 1.48
CA VAL A 480 12.83 -0.78 0.97
C VAL A 480 11.35 -0.82 1.35
N LEU A 481 10.48 -0.94 0.36
CA LEU A 481 9.03 -1.02 0.55
C LEU A 481 8.57 -2.46 0.73
N MET A 482 9.11 -3.35 -0.10
CA MET A 482 8.73 -4.75 -0.17
C MET A 482 9.95 -5.62 -0.35
N SER A 483 9.88 -6.82 0.21
CA SER A 483 10.96 -7.80 0.17
C SER A 483 10.44 -9.23 0.06
N SER A 484 11.35 -10.12 -0.33
CA SER A 484 11.13 -11.56 -0.32
C SER A 484 12.38 -12.28 0.15
N ASN A 485 12.25 -13.12 1.19
CA ASN A 485 13.35 -13.95 1.66
C ASN A 485 13.73 -15.05 0.64
N GLU A 486 12.86 -15.36 -0.32
CA GLU A 486 13.13 -16.36 -1.35
C GLU A 486 14.16 -15.89 -2.39
N LEU A 487 14.51 -14.59 -2.40
CA LEU A 487 15.62 -14.05 -3.19
C LEU A 487 16.99 -14.17 -2.51
N VAL A 488 17.00 -14.49 -1.21
CA VAL A 488 18.23 -14.58 -0.41
C VAL A 488 18.82 -15.98 -0.57
N GLU A 489 19.80 -16.10 -1.47
CA GLU A 489 20.54 -17.34 -1.70
C GLU A 489 21.64 -17.56 -0.65
N ASP A 490 22.27 -16.47 -0.19
CA ASP A 490 23.24 -16.48 0.90
C ASP A 490 22.61 -15.81 2.12
N PRO A 491 22.30 -16.55 3.20
CA PRO A 491 21.78 -15.98 4.45
C PRO A 491 22.66 -14.88 5.06
N LYS A 492 23.93 -14.76 4.64
CA LYS A 492 24.84 -13.69 5.06
C LYS A 492 24.64 -12.38 4.29
N LYS A 493 23.82 -12.38 3.24
CA LYS A 493 23.45 -11.21 2.42
C LYS A 493 21.94 -10.96 2.48
N PRO A 494 21.36 -10.70 3.66
CA PRO A 494 19.93 -10.44 3.79
C PRO A 494 19.48 -9.20 3.00
N GLU A 495 20.38 -8.33 2.58
CA GLU A 495 20.10 -7.16 1.73
C GLU A 495 19.63 -7.52 0.31
N ASP A 496 19.89 -8.74 -0.18
CA ASP A 496 19.48 -9.21 -1.52
C ASP A 496 17.95 -9.44 -1.65
N ARG A 497 17.18 -9.21 -0.58
CA ARG A 497 15.74 -9.47 -0.52
C ARG A 497 14.84 -8.40 -1.14
N ALA A 498 15.38 -7.23 -1.50
CA ALA A 498 14.57 -6.09 -1.91
C ALA A 498 13.84 -6.34 -3.24
N ILE A 499 12.53 -6.12 -3.25
CA ILE A 499 11.65 -6.27 -4.42
C ILE A 499 11.21 -4.90 -4.96
N ALA A 500 10.93 -3.97 -4.06
CA ALA A 500 10.53 -2.61 -4.41
C ALA A 500 11.20 -1.61 -3.47
N VAL A 501 11.71 -0.52 -4.04
CA VAL A 501 12.44 0.53 -3.31
C VAL A 501 12.02 1.91 -3.74
N THR A 502 12.13 2.88 -2.83
CA THR A 502 11.85 4.28 -3.14
C THR A 502 12.82 5.23 -2.44
N PHE A 503 13.06 6.39 -3.05
CA PHE A 503 13.93 7.42 -2.50
C PHE A 503 13.65 8.81 -3.06
N ARG A 504 14.15 9.83 -2.35
CA ARG A 504 14.07 11.26 -2.73
C ARG A 504 15.48 11.83 -2.96
N PRO A 505 15.93 11.97 -4.22
CA PRO A 505 17.29 12.41 -4.51
C PRO A 505 17.68 13.80 -3.99
N ALA A 506 16.74 14.76 -4.01
CA ALA A 506 17.03 16.18 -3.73
C ALA A 506 16.88 16.59 -2.24
N GLY A 507 16.51 15.66 -1.35
CA GLY A 507 16.10 15.95 0.03
C GLY A 507 17.15 15.74 1.13
N GLY A 508 18.46 15.68 0.79
CA GLY A 508 19.49 15.46 1.81
C GLY A 508 19.55 14.03 2.38
N GLY A 509 19.08 13.04 1.62
CA GLY A 509 19.26 11.63 1.97
C GLY A 509 18.38 11.14 3.11
N GLY A 510 17.22 11.75 3.35
CA GLY A 510 16.17 11.16 4.16
C GLY A 510 15.37 10.14 3.36
N ALA A 511 15.23 8.92 3.91
CA ALA A 511 14.32 7.91 3.40
C ALA A 511 12.94 8.53 3.17
N ALA A 512 12.33 8.25 2.02
CA ALA A 512 10.95 8.61 1.75
C ALA A 512 10.08 7.84 2.75
N THR A 513 9.75 8.49 3.88
CA THR A 513 8.87 8.03 4.97
C THR A 513 9.10 6.60 5.50
N GLY A 514 9.72 6.48 6.68
CA GLY A 514 9.74 5.20 7.40
C GLY A 514 10.45 5.21 8.76
N GLY A 515 11.31 6.20 9.03
CA GLY A 515 12.01 6.32 10.32
C GLY A 515 11.72 7.64 11.02
N GLY A 516 10.57 7.76 11.68
CA GLY A 516 10.35 8.81 12.70
C GLY A 516 10.00 10.23 12.24
N GLY A 517 9.61 10.44 10.97
CA GLY A 517 9.09 11.71 10.47
C GLY A 517 7.78 11.50 9.74
N GLY A 518 6.68 12.00 10.31
CA GLY A 518 5.34 11.86 9.76
C GLY A 518 5.19 12.40 8.34
N ALA A 519 4.12 11.96 7.66
CA ALA A 519 3.55 12.55 6.44
C ALA A 519 4.59 13.22 5.52
N GLY A 520 5.57 12.45 5.05
CA GLY A 520 6.64 12.94 4.18
C GLY A 520 6.19 13.10 2.73
N SER A 521 5.09 13.82 2.50
CA SER A 521 4.86 14.56 1.25
C SER A 521 5.47 15.97 1.31
N GLY A 522 5.84 16.46 2.50
CA GLY A 522 6.37 17.81 2.72
C GLY A 522 7.88 18.00 2.46
N GLY A 523 8.62 16.94 2.14
CA GLY A 523 10.04 17.05 1.76
C GLY A 523 10.17 17.60 0.34
N GLY A 524 10.82 18.74 0.16
CA GLY A 524 11.12 19.26 -1.18
C GLY A 524 11.96 18.26 -1.99
N GLY A 525 11.55 18.01 -3.24
CA GLY A 525 12.25 17.11 -4.17
C GLY A 525 11.34 16.00 -4.71
N GLY A 526 11.69 15.49 -5.90
CA GLY A 526 10.95 14.41 -6.56
C GLY A 526 11.24 13.03 -5.96
N ILE A 527 10.55 12.03 -6.48
CA ILE A 527 10.55 10.66 -5.96
C ILE A 527 10.94 9.69 -7.07
N VAL A 528 11.73 8.69 -6.72
CA VAL A 528 12.01 7.51 -7.55
C VAL A 528 11.36 6.30 -6.90
N LEU A 529 10.63 5.51 -7.68
CA LEU A 529 10.13 4.18 -7.32
C LEU A 529 10.69 3.18 -8.32
N HIS A 530 11.29 2.11 -7.81
CA HIS A 530 11.86 1.04 -8.62
C HIS A 530 11.38 -0.32 -8.14
N THR A 531 11.01 -1.22 -9.07
CA THR A 531 10.54 -2.58 -8.77
C THR A 531 11.27 -3.64 -9.60
N LEU A 532 11.55 -4.80 -9.02
CA LEU A 532 12.29 -5.88 -9.69
C LEU A 532 11.47 -6.65 -10.75
N SER A 533 10.15 -6.67 -10.63
CA SER A 533 9.24 -7.39 -11.53
C SER A 533 8.86 -6.55 -12.73
N HIS A 534 8.76 -7.20 -13.90
CA HIS A 534 8.04 -6.69 -15.06
C HIS A 534 6.56 -6.48 -14.76
N PHE A 535 6.02 -5.37 -15.23
CA PHE A 535 4.63 -4.98 -15.01
C PHE A 535 3.61 -5.95 -15.63
N GLU A 536 3.86 -6.45 -16.85
CA GLU A 536 2.90 -7.33 -17.55
C GLU A 536 2.91 -8.79 -17.08
N LYS A 537 3.89 -9.18 -16.26
CA LYS A 537 4.11 -10.61 -15.90
C LYS A 537 3.62 -11.00 -14.51
N GLN A 538 2.86 -10.15 -13.84
CA GLN A 538 2.28 -10.49 -12.54
C GLN A 538 0.96 -11.23 -12.71
N ALA A 539 0.96 -12.53 -12.38
CA ALA A 539 -0.25 -13.30 -12.19
C ALA A 539 -0.65 -13.24 -10.71
N ALA A 540 -1.75 -12.56 -10.39
CA ALA A 540 -2.55 -12.96 -9.23
C ALA A 540 -3.33 -14.22 -9.63
N GLN A 541 -3.62 -15.14 -8.69
CA GLN A 541 -4.48 -16.27 -9.04
C GLN A 541 -5.83 -15.75 -9.59
N PRO A 542 -6.42 -16.42 -10.60
CA PRO A 542 -7.73 -16.04 -11.12
C PRO A 542 -8.76 -15.99 -9.97
N GLY A 543 -9.32 -14.80 -9.72
CA GLY A 543 -10.28 -14.57 -8.63
C GLY A 543 -9.71 -13.90 -7.37
N GLU A 544 -8.39 -13.89 -7.16
CA GLU A 544 -7.71 -13.17 -6.06
C GLU A 544 -7.44 -11.70 -6.42
N GLY A 545 -8.38 -11.11 -7.15
CA GLY A 545 -8.21 -9.90 -7.93
C GLY A 545 -7.35 -8.83 -7.29
N GLU A 546 -6.10 -8.71 -7.76
CA GLU A 546 -5.27 -7.50 -7.85
C GLU A 546 -3.81 -7.88 -8.08
N SER A 547 -3.16 -7.30 -9.09
CA SER A 547 -1.70 -7.29 -9.11
C SER A 547 -1.23 -6.19 -8.15
N ALA A 548 -0.54 -6.57 -7.08
CA ALA A 548 -0.01 -5.64 -6.08
C ALA A 548 0.82 -4.51 -6.75
N LEU A 549 1.49 -4.80 -7.87
CA LEU A 549 2.21 -3.80 -8.65
C LEU A 549 1.29 -2.79 -9.36
N GLN A 550 0.12 -3.18 -9.87
CA GLN A 550 -0.86 -2.23 -10.40
C GLN A 550 -1.36 -1.28 -9.31
N ASN A 551 -1.67 -1.80 -8.12
CA ASN A 551 -2.03 -0.96 -6.98
C ASN A 551 -0.90 -0.01 -6.58
N MET A 552 0.34 -0.50 -6.57
CA MET A 552 1.51 0.33 -6.28
C MET A 552 1.66 1.46 -7.31
N LEU A 553 1.57 1.14 -8.61
CA LEU A 553 1.65 2.13 -9.67
C LEU A 553 0.53 3.16 -9.57
N LEU A 554 -0.70 2.71 -9.30
CA LEU A 554 -1.83 3.60 -9.09
C LEU A 554 -1.56 4.56 -7.92
N ASN A 555 -1.14 4.04 -6.76
CA ASN A 555 -0.80 4.88 -5.59
C ASN A 555 0.30 5.90 -5.92
N PHE A 556 1.30 5.50 -6.71
CA PHE A 556 2.36 6.38 -7.19
C PHE A 556 1.85 7.50 -8.10
N VAL A 557 0.97 7.17 -9.06
CA VAL A 557 0.39 8.16 -10.00
C VAL A 557 -0.55 9.13 -9.27
N LEU A 558 -1.39 8.63 -8.35
CA LEU A 558 -2.25 9.46 -7.51
C LEU A 558 -1.42 10.49 -6.73
N ASP A 559 -0.32 10.04 -6.11
CA ASP A 559 0.61 10.89 -5.36
C ASP A 559 1.30 11.93 -6.26
N ALA A 560 1.74 11.52 -7.45
CA ALA A 560 2.33 12.43 -8.44
C ALA A 560 1.35 13.53 -8.86
N PHE A 561 0.09 13.18 -9.14
CA PHE A 561 -0.94 14.13 -9.58
C PHE A 561 -1.32 15.13 -8.46
N ALA A 562 -1.37 14.65 -7.23
CA ALA A 562 -1.62 15.45 -6.04
C ALA A 562 -0.57 16.55 -5.83
N HIS A 563 0.71 16.19 -6.01
CA HIS A 563 1.84 17.07 -5.76
C HIS A 563 2.27 17.87 -7.00
N TYR A 564 1.77 17.51 -8.18
CA TYR A 564 2.07 18.26 -9.39
C TYR A 564 1.61 19.71 -9.30
N ARG A 565 2.55 20.61 -9.56
CA ARG A 565 2.35 22.05 -9.69
C ARG A 565 2.95 22.46 -11.04
N PRO A 566 2.14 22.91 -12.02
CA PRO A 566 2.68 23.39 -13.27
C PRO A 566 3.70 24.48 -12.99
N SER A 567 4.88 24.42 -13.60
CA SER A 567 5.86 25.51 -13.46
C SER A 567 5.19 26.81 -13.91
N ARG A 568 5.03 27.77 -12.99
CA ARG A 568 4.67 29.15 -13.35
C ARG A 568 5.83 29.69 -14.17
N ARG A 569 5.63 29.80 -15.50
CA ARG A 569 6.56 30.51 -16.37
C ARG A 569 6.57 31.99 -16.05
#